data_AF-A0A1F3VGQ2-F1
#
_entry.id   AF-A0A1F3VGQ2-F1
#
_cell.length_a   1.000
_cell.length_b   1.000
_cell.length_c   1.000
_cell.angle_alpha   90.00
_cell.angle_beta   90.00
_cell.angle_gamma   90.00
#
_symmetry.space_group_name_H-M   'P 1'
#
loop_
_entity.id
_entity.type
_entity.pdbx_description
1 polymer ?
#
loop_
_entity_poly.entity_id
_entity_poly.type
_entity_poly.pdbx_seq_one_letter_code
_entity_poly.pdbx_strand_id
1 'polypeptide(L)' 'MRLSKALNEKVMDVRLRDKLVAEGKISQAQVDEYFKSLQDESSNLRYSSRSIDSKSEQNQDFQN' A
#
# COMPACT_ATOMS: atom_id res chain seq x y z
N MET A 1 2.63 -16.58 -4.36
CA MET A 1 3.76 -15.65 -4.54
C MET A 1 4.74 -16.25 -5.55
N ARG A 2 5.09 -15.53 -6.62
CA ARG A 2 6.08 -16.00 -7.62
C ARG A 2 7.44 -15.37 -7.27
N LEU A 3 8.49 -16.18 -7.15
CA LEU A 3 9.85 -15.73 -6.79
C LEU A 3 10.35 -14.61 -7.70
N SER A 4 10.06 -14.70 -9.00
CA SER A 4 10.40 -13.67 -9.98
C SER A 4 9.83 -12.28 -9.65
N LYS A 5 8.59 -12.22 -9.15
CA LYS A 5 7.95 -10.97 -8.76
C LYS A 5 8.64 -10.36 -7.54
N ALA A 6 8.95 -11.19 -6.54
CA ALA A 6 9.65 -10.76 -5.33
C ALA A 6 11.06 -10.25 -5.60
N LEU A 7 11.77 -10.85 -6.56
CA LEU A 7 13.09 -10.38 -6.97
C LEU A 7 13.02 -9.01 -7.63
N ASN A 8 12.05 -8.79 -8.52
CA ASN A 8 11.86 -7.50 -9.19
C ASN A 8 11.48 -6.38 -8.20
N GLU A 9 10.60 -6.66 -7.24
CA GLU A 9 10.24 -5.71 -6.18
C GLU A 9 11.46 -5.35 -5.32
N LYS A 10 12.33 -6.32 -5.02
CA LYS A 10 13.51 -6.09 -4.18
C LYS A 10 14.63 -5.33 -4.89
N VAL A 11 14.75 -5.44 -6.21
CA VAL A 11 15.67 -4.64 -7.03
C VAL A 11 15.37 -3.14 -6.90
N MET A 12 14.08 -2.79 -6.80
CA MET A 12 13.61 -1.42 -6.67
C MET A 12 13.51 -0.94 -5.21
N ASP A 13 13.97 -1.75 -4.25
CA ASP A 13 14.14 -1.34 -2.85
C ASP A 13 15.13 -0.18 -2.76
N VAL A 14 14.80 0.85 -1.99
CA VAL A 14 15.56 2.12 -1.88
C VAL A 14 17.07 1.88 -1.73
N ARG A 15 17.48 0.99 -0.82
CA ARG A 15 18.91 0.77 -0.55
C ARG A 15 19.62 0.02 -1.66
N LEU A 16 18.91 -0.89 -2.33
CA LEU A 16 19.50 -1.69 -3.41
C LEU A 16 19.51 -0.90 -4.71
N ARG A 17 18.43 -0.18 -5.02
CA ARG A 17 18.30 0.75 -6.13
C ARG A 17 19.43 1.77 -6.13
N ASP A 18 19.67 2.46 -5.01
CA ASP A 18 20.69 3.51 -4.94
C ASP A 18 22.11 2.93 -5.21
N LYS A 19 22.38 1.71 -4.73
CA LYS A 19 23.61 1.00 -5.06
C LYS A 19 23.68 0.61 -6.54
N LEU A 20 22.60 0.09 -7.10
CA LEU A 20 22.56 -0.33 -8.50
C LEU A 20 22.63 0.84 -9.49
N VAL A 21 22.10 2.01 -9.10
CA VAL A 21 22.27 3.27 -9.85
C VAL A 21 23.72 3.75 -9.75
N ALA A 22 24.33 3.71 -8.57
CA ALA A 22 25.75 4.06 -8.40
C ALA A 22 26.70 3.12 -9.16
N GLU A 23 26.33 1.84 -9.28
CA GLU A 23 27.05 0.83 -10.07
C GLU A 23 26.71 0.90 -11.58
N GLY A 24 25.76 1.75 -12.00
CA GLY A 24 25.35 1.91 -13.40
C GLY A 24 24.53 0.75 -13.99
N LYS A 25 24.08 -0.20 -13.15
CA LYS A 25 23.27 -1.35 -13.56
C LYS A 25 21.81 -1.01 -13.84
N ILE A 26 21.33 0.11 -13.28
CA ILE A 26 19.97 0.64 -13.46
C ILE A 26 20.08 2.12 -13.74
N SER A 27 19.30 2.64 -14.69
CA SER A 27 19.23 4.07 -14.97
C SER A 27 18.13 4.74 -14.13
N GLN A 28 18.29 6.04 -13.85
CA GLN A 28 17.27 6.82 -13.16
C GLN A 28 15.92 6.79 -13.92
N ALA A 29 15.96 6.72 -15.25
CA ALA A 29 14.74 6.61 -16.07
C ALA A 29 13.94 5.33 -15.82
N GLN A 30 14.62 4.19 -15.56
CA GLN A 30 13.97 2.93 -15.23
C GLN A 30 13.30 2.96 -13.85
N VAL A 31 13.91 3.69 -12.91
CA VAL A 31 13.33 3.95 -11.59
C VAL A 31 12.07 4.78 -11.72
N ASP A 32 12.10 5.84 -12.51
CA ASP A 32 10.97 6.74 -12.71
C ASP A 32 9.81 6.06 -13.45
N GLU A 33 10.12 5.19 -14.43
CA GLU A 33 9.12 4.35 -15.10
C GLU A 33 8.48 3.34 -14.14
N TYR A 34 9.28 2.73 -13.26
CA TYR A 34 8.76 1.85 -12.22
C TYR A 34 7.81 2.61 -11.28
N PHE A 35 8.17 3.80 -10.81
CA PHE A 35 7.30 4.62 -9.98
C PHE A 35 5.99 5.01 -10.68
N LYS A 36 6.01 5.29 -11.98
CA LYS A 36 4.79 5.56 -12.77
C LYS A 36 3.89 4.33 -12.94
N SER A 37 4.48 3.14 -12.95
CA SER A 37 3.74 1.88 -13.05
C SER A 37 3.06 1.45 -11.75
N LEU A 38 3.47 2.01 -10.61
CA LEU A 38 2.82 1.77 -9.34
C LEU A 38 1.42 2.42 -9.37
N GLN A 39 0.40 1.61 -9.13
CA GLN A 39 -0.97 2.10 -9.02
C GLN A 39 -1.11 2.92 -7.74
N ASP A 40 -1.94 3.96 -7.79
CA ASP A 40 -2.24 4.75 -6.60
C ASP A 40 -3.02 3.88 -5.59
N GLU A 41 -2.36 3.52 -4.48
CA GLU A 41 -2.92 2.68 -3.43
C GLU A 41 -3.86 3.46 -2.49
N SER A 42 -4.26 4.68 -2.86
CA SER A 42 -5.27 5.48 -2.14
C SER A 42 -6.59 4.71 -1.92
N SER A 43 -6.91 3.73 -2.77
CA SER A 43 -8.06 2.83 -2.62
C SER A 43 -7.93 1.80 -1.48
N ASN A 44 -6.71 1.50 -1.02
CA ASN A 44 -6.44 0.57 0.08
C ASN A 44 -6.52 1.23 1.47
N LEU A 45 -6.68 2.57 1.53
CA LEU A 45 -6.86 3.27 2.79
C LEU A 45 -8.20 2.89 3.43
N ARG A 46 -8.15 2.07 4.47
CA ARG A 46 -9.29 1.83 5.38
C ARG A 46 -9.16 2.72 6.60
N TYR A 47 -9.98 3.77 6.66
CA TYR A 47 -10.17 4.54 7.87
C TYR A 47 -10.94 3.66 8.87
N SER A 48 -10.32 3.30 9.99
CA SER A 48 -11.06 2.74 11.11
C SER A 48 -11.78 3.89 11.80
N SER A 49 -13.11 3.98 11.60
CA SER A 49 -13.94 4.86 12.42
C SER A 49 -13.95 4.32 13.85
N ARG A 50 -13.10 4.87 14.71
CA ARG A 50 -13.27 4.73 16.15
C ARG A 50 -14.40 5.70 16.55
N SER A 51 -15.50 5.14 17.07
CA SER A 51 -16.82 5.76 17.42
C SER A 51 -17.74 5.94 16.19
N ILE A 52 -19.01 5.50 16.15
CA ILE A 52 -20.11 5.56 17.14
C ILE A 52 -21.08 4.37 16.94
N ASP A 53 -20.93 3.24 17.65
CA ASP A 53 -21.93 2.16 17.67
C ASP A 53 -22.39 1.87 19.11
N SER A 54 -22.88 2.92 19.80
CA SER A 54 -23.50 2.78 21.12
C SER A 54 -24.67 3.74 21.24
N LYS A 55 -25.86 3.33 20.78
CA LYS A 55 -27.21 3.77 21.18
C LYS A 55 -28.25 3.35 20.12
N SER A 56 -28.64 2.08 20.10
CA SER A 56 -29.87 1.66 19.40
C SER A 56 -30.57 0.45 20.02
N GLU A 57 -30.37 0.20 21.32
CA GLU A 57 -30.98 -0.94 22.02
C GLU A 57 -31.67 -0.57 23.34
N GLN A 58 -32.47 0.50 23.40
CA GLN A 58 -33.42 0.67 24.52
C GLN A 58 -34.58 1.57 24.07
N ASN A 59 -35.62 1.02 23.42
CA ASN A 59 -36.98 1.62 23.32
C ASN A 59 -37.93 0.69 22.51
N GLN A 60 -38.12 -0.56 22.94
CA GLN A 60 -39.19 -1.43 22.36
C GLN A 60 -39.98 -2.27 23.41
N ASP A 61 -39.70 -2.18 24.72
CA ASP A 61 -40.32 -3.10 25.70
C ASP A 61 -41.36 -2.48 26.64
N PHE A 62 -42.00 -1.36 26.28
CA PHE A 62 -43.07 -0.77 27.11
C PHE A 62 -44.32 -0.33 26.33
N GLN A 63 -44.81 -1.11 25.37
CA GLN A 63 -46.22 -1.04 24.95
C GLN A 63 -46.76 -2.43 24.55
N ASN A 64 -47.23 -3.19 25.54
CA ASN A 64 -48.55 -3.85 25.60
C ASN A 64 -48.65 -4.79 26.80
#